data_AF-A0A3D5UYU6-F1
#
_entry.id   AF-A0A3D5UYU6-F1
#
_cell.length_a   1.000
_cell.length_b   1.000
_cell.length_c   1.000
_cell.angle_alpha   90.00
_cell.angle_beta   90.00
_cell.angle_gamma   90.00
#
_symmetry.space_group_name_H-M   'P 1'
#
loop_
_entity.id
_entity.type
_entity.pdbx_description
1 polymer ?
#
loop_
_entity_poly.entity_id
_entity_poly.type
_entity_poly.pdbx_seq_one_letter_code
_entity_poly.pdbx_strand_id
1 'polypeptide(L)'
;AAMVLAKPAGAKPRDLAEKLAARLSTEEAVTEVSVAGPGFINLRLDPAFWVARLPEMLRAGASYGAGDLGKGEAVNVEYVSANPTGPMHVGHVRGAVFGD
;
A
#
# COMPACT_ATOMS: atom_id res chain seq x y z
N ALA A 1 12.82 4.22 6.79
CA ALA A 1 12.53 4.71 8.16
C ALA A 1 13.81 5.06 8.95
N ALA A 2 14.77 4.13 9.13
CA ALA A 2 15.94 4.36 9.98
C ALA A 2 16.76 5.61 9.60
N MET A 3 17.03 5.86 8.31
CA MET A 3 17.75 7.07 7.86
C MET A 3 17.02 8.38 8.16
N VAL A 4 15.68 8.38 8.13
CA VAL A 4 14.86 9.56 8.43
C VAL A 4 14.76 9.79 9.94
N LEU A 5 14.63 8.70 10.71
CA LEU A 5 14.44 8.74 12.17
C LEU A 5 15.75 8.85 12.95
N ALA A 6 16.89 8.58 12.34
CA ALA A 6 18.21 8.64 12.96
C ALA A 6 18.53 10.02 13.57
N LYS A 7 18.26 11.08 12.79
CA LYS A 7 18.52 12.47 13.20
C LYS A 7 17.69 12.87 14.43
N PRO A 8 16.35 12.73 14.46
CA PRO A 8 15.57 13.03 15.66
C PRO A 8 15.87 12.07 16.83
N ALA A 9 16.33 10.84 16.56
CA ALA A 9 16.71 9.88 17.59
C ALA A 9 18.16 10.06 18.12
N GLY A 10 18.94 11.00 17.58
CA GLY A 10 20.35 11.20 17.98
C GLY A 10 21.24 9.97 17.74
N ALA A 11 20.86 9.11 16.80
CA ALA A 11 21.51 7.83 16.55
C ALA A 11 22.11 7.78 15.14
N LYS A 12 23.10 6.92 14.92
CA LYS A 12 23.53 6.62 13.55
C LYS A 12 22.42 5.81 12.86
N PRO A 13 22.11 6.10 11.58
CA PRO A 13 21.10 5.36 10.81
C PRO A 13 21.24 3.84 10.85
N ARG A 14 22.48 3.35 10.80
CA ARG A 14 22.76 1.91 10.83
C ARG A 14 22.47 1.30 12.20
N ASP A 15 22.94 1.92 13.28
CA ASP A 15 22.67 1.47 14.65
C ASP A 15 21.14 1.44 14.94
N LEU A 16 20.39 2.42 14.41
CA LEU A 16 18.94 2.42 14.52
C LEU A 16 18.30 1.31 13.68
N ALA A 17 18.81 1.06 12.48
CA ALA A 17 18.35 -0.04 11.63
C ALA A 17 18.60 -1.41 12.27
N GLU A 18 19.73 -1.62 12.93
CA GLU A 18 20.06 -2.87 13.65
C GLU A 18 19.11 -3.11 14.82
N LYS A 19 18.77 -2.06 15.59
CA LYS A 19 17.77 -2.17 16.68
C LYS A 19 16.38 -2.55 16.15
N LEU A 20 15.96 -1.95 15.03
CA LEU A 20 14.70 -2.28 14.38
C LEU A 20 14.73 -3.70 13.81
N ALA A 21 15.83 -4.09 13.17
CA ALA A 21 16.02 -5.42 12.60
C ALA A 21 15.90 -6.51 13.67
N ALA A 22 16.49 -6.31 14.85
CA ALA A 22 16.41 -7.24 15.97
C ALA A 22 14.98 -7.43 16.50
N ARG A 23 14.12 -6.41 16.39
CA ARG A 23 12.69 -6.53 16.72
C ARG A 23 11.93 -7.25 15.61
N LEU A 24 12.20 -6.89 14.36
CA LEU A 24 11.52 -7.50 13.21
C LEU A 24 11.86 -8.99 13.06
N SER A 25 13.04 -9.42 13.51
CA SER A 25 13.43 -10.83 13.49
C SER A 25 12.68 -11.69 14.51
N THR A 26 11.91 -11.10 15.43
CA THR A 26 11.07 -11.88 16.37
C THR A 26 9.66 -12.14 15.84
N GLU A 27 9.30 -11.55 14.70
CA GLU A 27 8.00 -11.77 14.06
C GLU A 27 7.97 -13.14 13.39
N GLU A 28 6.95 -13.94 13.71
CA GLU A 28 6.81 -15.33 13.21
C GLU A 28 6.82 -15.41 11.67
N ALA A 29 6.23 -14.40 11.01
CA ALA A 29 6.15 -14.34 9.56
C ALA A 29 7.47 -13.97 8.87
N VAL A 30 8.52 -13.61 9.62
CA VAL A 30 9.79 -13.11 9.07
C VAL A 30 10.87 -14.18 9.17
N THR A 31 11.31 -14.72 8.03
CA THR A 31 12.35 -15.76 7.97
C THR A 31 13.77 -15.19 7.92
N GLU A 32 13.91 -13.94 7.47
CA GLU A 32 15.23 -13.30 7.34
C GLU A 32 15.10 -11.79 7.50
N VAL A 33 16.05 -11.19 8.22
CA VAL A 33 16.22 -9.74 8.31
C VAL A 33 17.66 -9.39 8.04
N SER A 34 17.92 -8.44 7.14
CA SER A 34 19.28 -7.94 6.90
C SER A 34 19.33 -6.41 6.83
N VAL A 35 20.42 -5.84 7.36
CA VAL A 35 20.69 -4.40 7.29
C VAL A 35 21.72 -4.12 6.20
N ALA A 36 21.32 -3.37 5.18
CA ALA A 36 22.15 -3.01 4.04
C ALA A 36 22.56 -1.53 4.06
N GLY A 37 23.79 -1.27 3.60
CA GLY A 37 24.33 0.07 3.40
C GLY A 37 24.10 1.01 4.61
N PRO A 38 23.57 2.23 4.39
CA PRO A 38 23.38 3.23 5.44
C PRO A 38 22.18 2.97 6.38
N GLY A 39 21.59 1.77 6.40
CA GLY A 39 20.47 1.43 7.30
C GLY A 39 19.16 1.09 6.58
N PHE A 40 19.24 0.53 5.36
CA PHE A 40 18.10 -0.15 4.76
C PHE A 40 17.88 -1.47 5.50
N ILE A 41 16.62 -1.83 5.74
CA ILE A 41 16.25 -3.12 6.36
C ILE A 41 15.52 -3.92 5.29
N ASN A 42 16.08 -5.06 4.89
CA ASN A 42 15.45 -6.01 4.00
C ASN A 42 14.81 -7.12 4.83
N LEU A 43 13.62 -7.57 4.41
CA LEU A 43 12.86 -8.63 5.07
C LEU A 43 12.56 -9.73 4.06
N ARG A 44 12.72 -10.98 4.48
CA ARG A 44 12.13 -12.15 3.81
C ARG A 44 11.01 -12.67 4.68
N LEU A 45 9.82 -12.77 4.10
CA LEU A 45 8.68 -13.36 4.78
C LEU A 45 8.58 -14.85 4.45
N ASP A 46 8.04 -15.61 5.40
CA ASP A 46 7.66 -17.00 5.17
C ASP A 46 6.64 -17.05 4.02
N PRO A 47 6.82 -17.90 2.99
CA PRO A 47 5.82 -18.05 1.93
C PRO A 47 4.40 -18.35 2.44
N ALA A 48 4.26 -19.04 3.58
CA ALA A 48 2.99 -19.33 4.23
C ALA A 48 2.24 -18.05 4.65
N PHE A 49 2.95 -16.95 4.92
CA PHE A 49 2.33 -15.64 5.19
C PHE A 49 1.41 -15.21 4.03
N TRP A 50 1.87 -15.39 2.79
CA TRP A 50 1.08 -15.02 1.61
C TRP A 50 -0.08 -15.99 1.38
N VAL A 51 0.17 -17.29 1.53
CA VAL A 51 -0.86 -18.32 1.37
C VAL A 51 -1.99 -18.13 2.39
N ALA A 52 -1.67 -17.73 3.62
CA ALA A 52 -2.63 -17.45 4.67
C ALA A 52 -3.58 -16.29 4.36
N ARG A 53 -3.29 -15.45 3.36
CA ARG A 53 -4.22 -14.39 2.90
C ARG A 53 -5.34 -14.95 2.02
N LEU A 54 -5.15 -16.10 1.35
CA LEU A 54 -6.16 -16.65 0.45
C LEU A 54 -7.51 -16.93 1.16
N PRO A 55 -7.56 -17.55 2.36
CA PRO A 55 -8.81 -17.71 3.09
C PRO A 55 -9.45 -16.39 3.50
N GLU A 56 -8.67 -15.33 3.75
CA GLU A 56 -9.19 -14.00 4.07
C GLU A 56 -9.84 -13.37 2.82
N MET A 57 -9.17 -13.47 1.67
CA MET A 57 -9.68 -13.03 0.37
C MET A 57 -11.00 -13.73 0.02
N LEU A 58 -11.04 -15.06 0.17
CA LEU A 58 -12.23 -15.86 -0.12
C LEU A 58 -13.39 -15.53 0.84
N ARG A 59 -13.09 -15.30 2.13
CA ARG A 59 -14.10 -14.87 3.12
C ARG A 59 -14.65 -13.47 2.83
N ALA A 60 -13.79 -12.54 2.41
CA ALA A 60 -14.21 -11.19 2.02
C ALA A 60 -14.96 -11.17 0.68
N GLY A 61 -14.67 -12.10 -0.24
CA GLY A 61 -15.37 -12.20 -1.53
C GLY A 61 -15.30 -10.89 -2.32
N ALA A 62 -16.45 -10.39 -2.77
CA ALA A 62 -16.54 -9.17 -3.56
C ALA A 62 -16.13 -7.89 -2.80
N SER A 63 -16.07 -7.93 -1.46
CA SER A 63 -15.59 -6.79 -0.67
C SER A 63 -14.08 -6.84 -0.41
N TYR A 64 -13.36 -7.84 -0.90
CA TYR A 64 -11.91 -7.85 -0.77
C TYR A 64 -11.30 -6.66 -1.51
N GLY A 65 -10.47 -5.88 -0.83
CA GLY A 65 -9.90 -4.64 -1.36
C GLY A 65 -10.78 -3.39 -1.14
N ALA A 66 -12.01 -3.54 -0.63
CA ALA A 66 -12.78 -2.40 -0.15
C ALA A 66 -12.09 -1.82 1.09
N GLY A 67 -11.95 -0.49 1.10
CA GLY A 67 -11.34 0.25 2.19
C GLY A 67 -12.26 1.36 2.66
N ASP A 68 -11.91 1.95 3.79
CA ASP A 68 -12.64 3.04 4.42
C ASP A 68 -11.89 4.37 4.32
N LEU A 69 -10.93 4.47 3.41
CA LEU A 69 -10.18 5.69 3.17
C LEU A 69 -11.14 6.83 2.76
N GLY A 70 -11.02 7.99 3.43
CA GLY A 70 -11.88 9.14 3.16
C GLY A 70 -13.25 9.11 3.84
N LYS A 71 -13.47 8.29 4.88
CA LYS A 71 -14.74 8.18 5.63
C LYS A 71 -15.51 9.50 5.75
N GLY A 72 -16.63 9.61 5.05
CA GLY A 72 -17.55 10.73 5.16
C GLY A 72 -17.12 12.02 4.45
N GLU A 73 -15.96 12.03 3.79
CA GLU A 73 -15.53 13.14 2.94
C GLU A 73 -16.30 13.11 1.62
N ALA A 74 -16.92 14.22 1.27
CA ALA A 74 -17.63 14.34 0.00
C ALA A 74 -16.63 14.47 -1.15
N VAL A 75 -16.81 13.66 -2.19
CA VAL A 75 -15.99 13.71 -3.41
C VAL A 75 -16.90 14.08 -4.58
N ASN A 76 -16.56 15.15 -5.29
CA ASN A 76 -17.24 15.52 -6.53
C ASN A 76 -16.51 14.88 -7.73
N VAL A 77 -17.19 13.99 -8.45
CA VAL A 77 -16.69 13.36 -9.68
C VAL A 77 -17.50 13.89 -10.86
N GLU A 78 -16.96 14.86 -11.59
CA GLU A 78 -17.55 15.36 -12.83
C GLU A 78 -16.93 14.64 -14.02
N TYR A 79 -17.76 14.00 -14.84
CA TYR A 79 -17.30 13.24 -15.99
C TYR A 79 -18.31 13.25 -17.14
N VAL A 80 -17.86 12.82 -18.31
CA VAL A 80 -18.56 12.90 -19.62
C VAL A 80 -18.73 14.32 -20.14
N SER A 81 -19.44 15.20 -19.41
CA SER A 81 -19.72 16.61 -19.73
C SER A 81 -19.92 16.89 -21.24
N ALA A 82 -20.67 16.01 -21.91
CA ALA A 82 -20.85 16.07 -23.36
C ALA A 82 -21.82 17.19 -23.74
N ASN A 83 -21.57 17.84 -24.89
CA ASN A 83 -22.43 18.90 -25.40
C ASN A 83 -23.80 18.32 -25.81
N PRO A 84 -24.94 18.89 -25.35
CA PRO A 84 -26.28 18.36 -25.63
C PRO A 84 -26.77 18.52 -27.09
N THR A 85 -25.95 19.05 -28.00
CA THR A 85 -26.36 19.34 -29.38
C THR A 85 -25.98 18.26 -30.41
N GLY A 86 -25.38 17.14 -30.00
CA GLY A 86 -24.93 16.10 -30.93
C GLY A 86 -24.87 14.69 -30.33
N PRO A 87 -24.73 13.65 -31.18
CA PRO A 87 -24.64 12.28 -30.72
C PRO A 87 -23.31 12.02 -29.99
N MET A 88 -23.35 11.10 -29.03
CA MET A 88 -22.16 10.60 -28.35
C MET A 88 -21.30 9.75 -29.30
N HIS A 89 -20.02 10.08 -29.41
CA HIS A 89 -19.03 9.26 -30.12
C HIS A 89 -18.01 8.58 -29.18
N VAL A 90 -17.18 7.70 -29.73
CA VAL A 90 -16.17 6.91 -29.00
C VAL A 90 -15.24 7.72 -28.08
N GLY A 91 -14.90 8.97 -28.45
CA GLY A 91 -14.14 9.87 -27.58
C GLY A 91 -14.77 10.11 -26.19
N HIS A 92 -16.10 10.15 -26.08
CA HIS A 92 -16.78 10.34 -24.80
C HIS A 92 -16.79 9.07 -23.95
N VAL A 93 -16.69 7.89 -24.57
CA VAL A 93 -16.68 6.59 -23.87
C VAL A 93 -15.50 6.51 -22.92
N ARG A 94 -14.35 7.08 -23.30
CA ARG A 94 -13.20 7.20 -22.40
C ARG A 94 -13.58 7.98 -21.13
N GLY A 95 -14.15 9.18 -21.28
CA GLY A 95 -14.58 9.99 -20.13
C GLY A 95 -15.62 9.29 -19.26
N ALA A 96 -16.55 8.54 -19.88
CA ALA A 96 -17.53 7.74 -19.17
C ALA A 96 -16.89 6.62 -18.33
N VAL A 97 -16.02 5.81 -18.93
CA VAL A 97 -15.42 4.63 -18.28
C VAL A 97 -14.40 4.98 -17.19
N PHE A 98 -13.70 6.12 -17.31
CA PHE A 98 -12.74 6.53 -16.29
C PHE A 98 -13.39 7.28 -15.11
N GLY A 99 -14.54 7.90 -15.33
CA GLY A 99 -15.24 8.68 -14.31
C GLY A 99 -16.28 7.89 -13.51
N ASP A 100 -16.85 6.84 -14.10
CA ASP A 100 -17.68 5.83 -13.41
C ASP A 100 -16.83 4.90 -12.53
#